data_AF-E0STD8-F1
#
_entry.id   AF-E0STD8-F1
#
_cell.length_a   1.000
_cell.length_b   1.000
_cell.length_c   1.000
_cell.angle_alpha   90.00
_cell.angle_beta   90.00
_cell.angle_gamma   90.00
#
_symmetry.space_group_name_H-M   'P 1'
#
loop_
_entity.id
_entity.type
_entity.pdbx_description
1 polymer ?
#
loop_
_entity_poly.entity_id
_entity_poly.type
_entity_poly.pdbx_seq_one_letter_code
_entity_poly.pdbx_strand_id
1 'polypeptide(L)'
;MDQAINVKNNSSSRDICYICKRVVEPTDNVVECSICSVKMHKRCVDEEILSDAEGAIMCPYDSALAALDWFDSIISTYSSSFTDEQREEIVERLKNYINMLTSK
;
A
#
# COMPACT_ATOMS: atom_id res chain seq x y z
N MET A 1 48.60 -11.76 25.73
CA MET A 1 48.24 -12.62 24.59
C MET A 1 46.72 -12.73 24.63
N ASP A 2 46.08 -11.69 24.13
CA ASP A 2 44.64 -11.50 24.17
C ASP A 2 44.04 -12.01 22.87
N GLN A 3 43.16 -12.98 22.95
CA GLN A 3 42.25 -13.31 21.85
C GLN A 3 40.82 -13.21 22.40
N ALA A 4 40.28 -11.98 22.33
CA ALA A 4 38.85 -11.76 22.42
C ALA A 4 38.23 -12.18 21.07
N ILE A 5 37.55 -13.32 21.07
CA ILE A 5 36.73 -13.77 19.94
C ILE A 5 35.49 -12.87 19.90
N ASN A 6 35.50 -11.90 18.99
CA ASN A 6 34.35 -11.03 18.71
C ASN A 6 33.37 -11.79 17.81
N VAL A 7 32.42 -12.50 18.43
CA VAL A 7 31.28 -13.11 17.73
C VAL A 7 30.39 -11.97 17.23
N LYS A 8 30.58 -11.58 15.97
CA LYS A 8 29.66 -10.69 15.27
C LYS A 8 28.31 -11.41 15.16
N ASN A 9 27.35 -11.00 16.00
CA ASN A 9 25.93 -11.30 15.83
C ASN A 9 25.47 -10.73 14.49
N ASN A 10 25.49 -11.55 13.44
CA ASN A 10 24.97 -11.19 12.14
C ASN A 10 23.46 -11.51 12.11
N SER A 11 22.66 -10.65 12.74
CA SER A 11 21.21 -10.71 12.61
C SER A 11 20.81 -10.13 11.25
N SER A 12 20.99 -10.90 10.19
CA SER A 12 20.48 -10.55 8.85
C SER A 12 18.96 -10.63 8.88
N SER A 13 18.30 -9.51 9.21
CA SER A 13 16.86 -9.36 8.98
C SER A 13 16.62 -9.54 7.49
N ARG A 14 16.04 -10.67 7.08
CA ARG A 14 15.65 -10.88 5.68
C ARG A 14 14.50 -9.95 5.37
N ASP A 15 14.62 -9.21 4.28
CA ASP A 15 13.53 -8.35 3.80
C ASP A 15 12.33 -9.21 3.39
N ILE A 16 11.13 -8.81 3.79
CA ILE A 16 9.87 -9.51 3.48
C ILE A 16 9.01 -8.60 2.61
N CYS A 17 8.46 -9.17 1.54
CA CYS A 17 7.55 -8.46 0.65
C CYS A 17 6.26 -8.10 1.41
N TYR A 18 5.91 -6.81 1.42
CA TYR A 18 4.75 -6.31 2.15
C TYR A 18 3.42 -6.90 1.65
N ILE A 19 3.33 -7.28 0.37
CA ILE A 19 2.09 -7.80 -0.23
C ILE A 19 1.95 -9.30 0.03
N CYS A 20 2.85 -10.11 -0.54
CA CYS A 20 2.71 -11.58 -0.48
C CYS A 20 3.31 -12.23 0.78
N LYS A 21 3.92 -11.43 1.67
CA LYS A 21 4.53 -11.86 2.93
C LYS A 21 5.63 -12.94 2.79
N ARG A 22 6.19 -13.10 1.58
CA ARG A 22 7.33 -13.99 1.30
C ARG A 22 8.64 -13.21 1.40
N VAL A 23 9.71 -13.94 1.69
CA VAL A 23 11.09 -13.40 1.69
C VAL A 23 11.40 -12.81 0.32
N VAL A 24 12.12 -11.69 0.33
CA VAL A 24 12.70 -11.07 -0.85
C VAL A 24 14.12 -11.62 -1.02
N GLU A 25 14.35 -12.35 -2.10
CA GLU A 25 15.66 -12.90 -2.43
C GLU A 25 16.50 -11.86 -3.20
N PRO A 26 17.85 -11.93 -3.17
CA PRO A 26 18.70 -10.97 -3.88
C PRO A 26 18.50 -10.91 -5.40
N THR A 27 17.94 -11.97 -5.98
CA THR A 27 17.63 -12.08 -7.42
C THR A 27 16.25 -11.53 -7.79
N ASP A 28 15.43 -11.18 -6.81
CA ASP A 28 14.09 -10.66 -7.06
C ASP A 28 14.16 -9.23 -7.61
N ASN A 29 13.24 -8.90 -8.52
CA ASN A 29 12.95 -7.51 -8.85
C ASN A 29 12.13 -6.89 -7.72
N VAL A 30 12.71 -5.93 -7.03
CA VAL A 30 12.15 -5.28 -5.84
C VAL A 30 11.88 -3.82 -6.12
N VAL A 31 10.78 -3.33 -5.59
CA VAL A 31 10.44 -1.91 -5.53
C VAL A 31 10.07 -1.52 -4.12
N GLU A 32 10.18 -0.23 -3.82
CA GLU A 32 9.84 0.34 -2.53
C GLU A 32 8.65 1.27 -2.70
N CYS A 33 7.79 1.30 -1.69
CA CYS A 33 6.74 2.30 -1.64
C CYS A 33 7.35 3.70 -1.57
N SER A 34 6.84 4.62 -2.39
CA SER A 34 7.29 6.01 -2.43
C SER A 34 7.08 6.79 -1.13
N ILE A 35 6.16 6.35 -0.26
CA ILE A 35 5.80 7.03 1.00
C ILE A 35 6.53 6.41 2.19
N CYS A 36 6.27 5.12 2.49
CA CYS A 36 6.79 4.48 3.70
C CYS A 36 8.01 3.56 3.46
N SER A 37 8.50 3.48 2.22
CA SER A 37 9.69 2.71 1.82
C SER A 37 9.62 1.20 2.10
N VAL A 38 8.44 0.63 2.35
CA VAL A 38 8.29 -0.82 2.49
C VAL A 38 8.63 -1.52 1.17
N LYS A 39 9.32 -2.66 1.27
CA LYS A 39 9.77 -3.45 0.12
C LYS A 39 8.68 -4.38 -0.40
N MET A 40 8.60 -4.48 -1.71
CA MET A 40 7.62 -5.30 -2.43
C MET A 40 8.27 -5.93 -3.66
N HIS A 41 7.84 -7.14 -4.00
CA HIS A 41 8.14 -7.71 -5.32
C HIS A 41 7.48 -6.86 -6.40
N LYS A 42 8.22 -6.48 -7.44
CA LYS A 42 7.68 -5.70 -8.58
C LYS A 42 6.45 -6.37 -9.19
N ARG A 43 6.50 -7.70 -9.34
CA ARG A 43 5.37 -8.54 -9.74
C ARG A 43 4.10 -8.29 -8.90
N CYS A 44 4.22 -8.24 -7.58
CA CYS A 44 3.06 -8.06 -6.69
C CYS A 44 2.45 -6.65 -6.80
N VAL A 45 3.25 -5.65 -7.20
CA VAL A 45 2.77 -4.29 -7.46
C VAL A 45 2.07 -4.22 -8.82
N ASP A 46 2.64 -4.88 -9.84
CA ASP A 46 2.16 -4.82 -11.23
C ASP A 46 0.87 -5.59 -11.45
N GLU A 47 0.67 -6.71 -10.76
CA GLU A 47 -0.59 -7.47 -10.80
C GLU A 47 -1.78 -6.65 -10.29
N GLU A 48 -1.55 -5.74 -9.35
CA GLU A 48 -2.59 -4.96 -8.66
C GLU A 48 -2.63 -3.47 -9.07
N ILE A 49 -1.74 -3.05 -9.99
CA ILE A 49 -1.56 -1.64 -10.44
C ILE A 49 -1.49 -0.66 -9.26
N LEU A 50 -0.59 -0.93 -8.30
CA LEU A 50 -0.45 -0.10 -7.10
C LEU A 50 0.44 1.11 -7.35
N SER A 51 -0.17 2.17 -7.88
CA SER A 51 0.46 3.48 -8.04
C SER A 51 -0.50 4.62 -7.72
N ASP A 52 0.03 5.81 -7.41
CA ASP A 52 -0.78 7.02 -7.40
C ASP A 52 -1.10 7.53 -8.82
N ALA A 53 -1.79 8.67 -8.87
CA ALA A 53 -2.15 9.36 -10.10
C ALA A 53 -0.94 9.85 -10.92
N GLU A 54 0.25 9.95 -10.32
CA GLU A 54 1.50 10.34 -10.99
C GLU A 54 2.32 9.11 -11.43
N GLY A 55 1.87 7.89 -11.10
CA GLY A 55 2.55 6.65 -11.42
C GLY A 55 3.63 6.23 -10.41
N ALA A 56 3.69 6.89 -9.25
CA ALA A 56 4.60 6.50 -8.18
C ALA A 56 4.13 5.20 -7.52
N ILE A 57 5.04 4.24 -7.37
CA ILE A 57 4.73 2.93 -6.79
C ILE A 57 4.35 3.07 -5.31
N MET A 58 3.23 2.47 -4.92
CA MET A 58 2.73 2.51 -3.56
C MET A 58 2.47 1.12 -3.00
N CYS A 59 2.54 1.00 -1.66
CA CYS A 59 2.04 -0.20 -1.00
C CYS A 59 0.50 -0.18 -0.95
N PRO A 60 -0.17 -1.32 -0.70
CA PRO A 60 -1.64 -1.35 -0.64
C PRO A 60 -2.24 -0.38 0.38
N TYR A 61 -1.57 -0.18 1.52
CA TYR A 61 -2.05 0.72 2.57
C TYR A 61 -2.00 2.19 2.11
N ASP A 62 -0.84 2.65 1.63
CA ASP A 62 -0.68 4.03 1.16
C ASP A 62 -1.50 4.30 -0.11
N SER A 63 -1.66 3.30 -0.99
CA SER A 63 -2.54 3.39 -2.16
C SER A 63 -3.99 3.62 -1.75
N ALA A 64 -4.46 2.93 -0.70
CA ALA A 64 -5.82 3.10 -0.21
C ALA A 64 -6.03 4.50 0.41
N LEU A 65 -5.04 5.05 1.11
CA LEU A 65 -5.10 6.41 1.61
C LEU A 65 -5.10 7.44 0.48
N ALA A 66 -4.19 7.31 -0.49
CA ALA A 66 -4.15 8.19 -1.65
C ALA A 66 -5.46 8.17 -2.46
N ALA A 67 -6.10 7.00 -2.58
CA ALA A 67 -7.42 6.88 -3.19
C ALA A 67 -8.52 7.62 -2.41
N LEU A 68 -8.47 7.61 -1.08
CA LEU A 68 -9.41 8.36 -0.24
C LEU A 68 -9.18 9.87 -0.35
N ASP A 69 -7.92 10.33 -0.37
CA ASP A 69 -7.59 11.74 -0.56
C ASP A 69 -8.07 12.25 -1.93
N TRP A 70 -7.88 11.44 -2.98
CA TRP A 70 -8.41 11.75 -4.31
C TRP A 70 -9.93 11.79 -4.33
N PHE A 71 -10.59 10.83 -3.67
CA PHE A 71 -12.04 10.82 -3.54
C PHE A 71 -12.56 12.05 -2.76
N ASP A 72 -11.91 12.45 -1.68
CA ASP A 72 -12.23 13.66 -0.91
C ASP A 72 -12.16 14.92 -1.79
N SER A 73 -11.13 15.04 -2.61
CA SER A 73 -11.01 16.13 -3.59
C SER A 73 -12.17 16.16 -4.58
N ILE A 74 -12.61 15.00 -5.07
CA ILE A 74 -13.75 14.90 -5.99
C ILE A 74 -15.04 15.33 -5.31
N ILE A 75 -15.36 14.78 -4.14
CA ILE A 75 -16.64 15.07 -3.47
C ILE A 75 -16.69 16.51 -2.98
N SER A 76 -15.57 17.07 -2.50
CA SER A 76 -15.54 18.46 -2.03
C SER A 76 -15.69 19.44 -3.18
N THR A 77 -15.02 19.20 -4.30
CA THR A 77 -14.99 20.13 -5.46
C THR A 77 -16.24 20.01 -6.33
N TYR A 78 -16.69 18.78 -6.58
CA TYR A 78 -17.73 18.50 -7.57
C TYR A 78 -19.02 17.98 -6.96
N SER A 79 -19.20 18.09 -5.63
CA SER A 79 -20.41 17.63 -4.94
C SER A 79 -21.67 18.05 -5.69
N SER A 80 -21.82 19.32 -6.06
CA SER A 80 -23.01 19.86 -6.74
C SER A 80 -23.32 19.22 -8.11
N SER A 81 -22.38 18.50 -8.71
CA SER A 81 -22.56 17.85 -10.02
C SER A 81 -23.24 16.48 -9.93
N PHE A 82 -23.43 15.95 -8.73
CA PHE A 82 -24.08 14.65 -8.51
C PHE A 82 -25.59 14.81 -8.30
N THR A 83 -26.36 13.93 -8.93
CA THR A 83 -27.79 13.73 -8.61
C THR A 83 -27.94 13.06 -7.24
N ASP A 84 -29.12 13.14 -6.65
CA ASP A 84 -29.40 12.51 -5.35
C ASP A 84 -29.22 10.98 -5.42
N GLU A 85 -29.67 10.34 -6.51
CA GLU A 85 -29.47 8.90 -6.74
C GLU A 85 -27.98 8.52 -6.80
N GLN A 86 -27.15 9.30 -7.49
CA GLN A 86 -25.71 9.07 -7.55
C GLN A 86 -25.05 9.22 -6.17
N ARG A 87 -25.50 10.18 -5.36
CA ARG A 87 -25.00 10.34 -3.98
C ARG A 87 -25.37 9.14 -3.12
N GLU A 88 -26.61 8.67 -3.21
CA GLU A 88 -27.09 7.50 -2.46
C GLU A 88 -26.28 6.26 -2.82
N GLU A 89 -26.02 6.02 -4.11
CA GLU A 89 -25.19 4.91 -4.55
C GLU A 89 -23.75 5.00 -3.99
N ILE A 90 -23.11 6.18 -4.08
CA ILE A 90 -21.77 6.40 -3.54
C ILE A 90 -21.74 6.11 -2.03
N VAL A 91 -22.72 6.64 -1.29
CA VAL A 91 -22.84 6.43 0.16
C VAL A 91 -22.99 4.94 0.49
N GLU A 92 -23.81 4.21 -0.26
CA GLU A 92 -24.03 2.78 -0.02
C GLU A 92 -22.77 1.96 -0.29
N ARG A 93 -22.01 2.28 -1.34
CA ARG A 93 -20.72 1.63 -1.61
C ARG A 93 -19.71 1.92 -0.49
N LEU A 94 -19.62 3.15 0.01
CA LEU A 94 -18.76 3.51 1.13
C LEU A 94 -19.10 2.73 2.40
N LYS A 95 -20.39 2.58 2.74
CA LYS A 95 -20.83 1.75 3.88
C LYS A 95 -20.38 0.30 3.72
N ASN A 96 -20.51 -0.27 2.52
CA ASN A 96 -20.06 -1.64 2.25
C ASN A 96 -18.54 -1.79 2.46
N TYR A 97 -17.73 -0.82 2.03
CA TYR A 97 -16.30 -0.83 2.30
C TYR A 97 -15.98 -0.70 3.80
N ILE A 98 -16.70 0.15 4.54
CA ILE A 98 -16.56 0.25 5.99
C ILE A 98 -16.89 -1.08 6.66
N ASN A 99 -17.95 -1.76 6.22
CA ASN A 99 -18.32 -3.08 6.73
C ASN A 99 -17.23 -4.11 6.45
N MET A 100 -16.63 -4.11 5.25
CA MET A 100 -15.52 -5.01 4.92
C MET A 100 -14.29 -4.77 5.80
N LEU A 101 -13.99 -3.51 6.16
CA LEU A 101 -12.83 -3.15 6.99
C LEU A 101 -13.05 -3.42 8.48
N THR A 102 -14.30 -3.42 8.95
CA THR A 102 -14.66 -3.59 10.36
C THR A 102 -15.09 -5.03 10.72
N SER A 103 -15.51 -5.80 9.72
CA SER A 103 -15.83 -7.22 9.86
C SER A 103 -14.51 -8.01 9.95
N LYS A 104 -14.09 -8.33 11.17
CA LYS A 104 -12.96 -9.23 11.44
C LYS A 104 -13.36 -10.68 11.39
#